data_AF-A0AA92QX40-F1
#
_entry.id   AF-A0AA92QX40-F1
#
_cell.length_a   1.000
_cell.length_b   1.000
_cell.length_c   1.000
_cell.angle_alpha   90.00
_cell.angle_beta   90.00
_cell.angle_gamma   90.00
#
_symmetry.space_group_name_H-M   'P 1'
#
loop_
_entity.id
_entity.type
_entity.pdbx_description
1 polymer ?
#
loop_
_entity_poly.entity_id
_entity_poly.type
_entity_poly.pdbx_seq_one_letter_code
_entity_poly.pdbx_strand_id
1 'polypeptide(L)'
;MAKFCGNCGKPLGENDEVCGNCGTHVAVNEAVPPTAQSRTASNAINGKKAAVIGGALLAVIVLAVVLIKVASGTTPGPSTSSTSSAPSSSTAQQIAANSSTPDGEPTPIPAAKNETLEGRAKKAIKELDVWDGSVAESFDGGDGSVENPYQIANGGQLAKLAQDTNSGIDFAGFYFVLTSDIMLNDINGWDFGKTPEANTRDASNTSPIWKNTWESIGERSYSWDQDGNAEAELVKAPFAGNFDGAGYTVWGMFCPMGSTGLFGFVTGNITNTSVACGSIWNYSVSAGAVVAWLQDNTISNCYSEDIFIQSDTGKLGVQELVGSICGFCEDNCNVLSCSAKNVEIHVMHALRSEIGGILGGSFSGDCNISNCYSECDIDIYGVASDTVTYNRAGGICGTGKNISNCISNTNISFFEVINDDNRAINSVAGGIAGSCSGNIVSCGSNGDISGICNNNDRISFGGIAFSVGRGENDTGNITIRNCYTSGKISVEDGEKSEDVEVNGLICNILTDGNNEIEASVTDCYFVTSGSDQAIGSNAKEISLFTNQVISVSSKSDLNKFDTFMNWDFENEWAIDNKVNDGFPIPRSLFEILS
;
A
#
# COMPACT_ATOMS: atom_id res chain seq x y z
N MET A 1 -28.06 18.35 13.64
CA MET A 1 -27.45 18.46 12.30
C MET A 1 -28.57 18.42 11.28
N ALA A 2 -28.51 19.22 10.21
CA ALA A 2 -29.48 19.08 9.12
C ALA A 2 -29.26 17.72 8.44
N LYS A 3 -30.34 16.95 8.24
CA LYS A 3 -30.29 15.72 7.46
C LYS A 3 -30.44 16.10 5.99
N PHE A 4 -29.71 15.43 5.10
CA PHE A 4 -29.83 15.59 3.65
C PHE A 4 -30.11 14.23 3.03
N CYS A 5 -30.84 14.23 1.92
CA CYS A 5 -31.13 13.02 1.17
C CYS A 5 -29.84 12.50 0.56
N GLY A 6 -29.46 11.26 0.89
CA GLY A 6 -28.29 10.61 0.31
C GLY A 6 -28.35 10.53 -1.21
N ASN A 7 -29.55 10.36 -1.81
CA ASN A 7 -29.69 10.27 -3.26
C ASN A 7 -29.61 11.62 -4.00
N CYS A 8 -30.28 12.68 -3.53
CA CYS A 8 -30.39 13.93 -4.29
C CYS A 8 -29.83 15.17 -3.58
N GLY A 9 -29.17 14.99 -2.43
CA GLY A 9 -28.52 16.06 -1.65
C GLY A 9 -29.45 17.14 -1.10
N LYS A 10 -30.78 16.98 -1.18
CA LYS A 10 -31.73 17.99 -0.69
C LYS A 10 -31.96 17.86 0.82
N PRO A 11 -32.22 18.98 1.54
CA PRO A 11 -32.53 18.94 2.96
C PRO A 11 -33.73 18.04 3.25
N LEU A 12 -33.62 17.22 4.30
CA LEU A 12 -34.69 16.39 4.85
C LEU A 12 -35.23 17.04 6.13
N GLY A 13 -36.54 16.93 6.32
CA GLY A 13 -37.20 17.17 7.59
C GLY A 13 -36.72 16.19 8.67
N GLU A 14 -36.87 16.58 9.94
CA GLU A 14 -36.35 15.83 11.09
C GLU A 14 -36.89 14.38 11.15
N ASN A 15 -38.08 14.16 10.60
CA ASN A 15 -38.84 12.90 10.58
C ASN A 15 -39.24 12.45 9.15
N ASP A 16 -38.58 12.95 8.10
CA ASP A 16 -38.91 12.51 6.74
C ASP A 16 -38.53 11.03 6.57
N GLU A 17 -39.50 10.17 6.29
CA GLU A 17 -39.29 8.75 5.92
C GLU A 17 -39.00 8.58 4.42
N VAL A 18 -39.29 9.62 3.63
CA VAL A 18 -39.10 9.67 2.18
C VAL A 18 -38.70 11.10 1.80
N CYS A 19 -37.69 11.24 0.94
CA CYS A 19 -37.31 12.54 0.40
C CYS A 19 -38.44 13.12 -0.45
N GLY A 20 -38.98 14.27 -0.03
CA GLY A 20 -40.04 14.97 -0.77
C GLY A 20 -39.64 15.47 -2.16
N ASN A 21 -38.35 15.40 -2.53
CA ASN A 21 -37.85 15.84 -3.84
C ASN A 21 -37.64 14.67 -4.83
N CYS A 22 -36.99 13.58 -4.41
CA CYS A 22 -36.65 12.46 -5.30
C CYS A 22 -37.36 11.14 -4.96
N GLY A 23 -38.15 11.08 -3.88
CA GLY A 23 -38.88 9.87 -3.51
C GLY A 23 -38.04 8.77 -2.87
N THR A 24 -36.75 9.01 -2.61
CA THR A 24 -35.87 8.05 -1.93
C THR A 24 -36.27 7.87 -0.47
N HIS A 25 -36.40 6.62 -0.01
CA HIS A 25 -36.64 6.31 1.40
C HIS A 25 -35.46 6.75 2.27
N VAL A 26 -35.77 7.37 3.41
CA VAL A 26 -34.79 7.80 4.40
C VAL A 26 -34.65 6.69 5.43
N ALA A 27 -33.47 6.05 5.49
CA ALA A 27 -33.23 4.98 6.45
C ALA A 27 -33.32 5.51 7.89
N VAL A 28 -34.11 4.84 8.72
CA VAL A 28 -34.23 5.13 10.15
C VAL A 28 -33.15 4.34 10.88
N ASN A 29 -32.14 5.02 11.41
CA ASN A 29 -31.15 4.39 12.29
C ASN A 29 -31.87 3.91 13.57
N GLU A 30 -32.22 2.63 13.67
CA GLU A 30 -32.52 2.02 14.96
C GLU A 30 -31.20 1.90 15.74
N ALA A 31 -31.01 2.80 16.70
CA ALA A 31 -29.89 2.75 17.62
C ALA A 31 -29.95 1.46 18.44
N VAL A 32 -28.97 0.57 18.24
CA VAL A 32 -28.70 -0.52 19.20
C VAL A 32 -28.23 0.13 20.51
N PRO A 33 -28.89 -0.11 21.65
CA PRO A 33 -28.57 0.58 22.90
C PRO A 33 -27.20 0.11 23.43
N PRO A 34 -26.33 1.03 23.89
CA PRO A 34 -25.03 0.68 24.42
C PRO A 34 -25.14 -0.01 25.78
N THR A 35 -24.50 -1.17 25.91
CA THR A 35 -24.22 -1.81 27.19
C THR A 35 -23.38 -0.89 28.07
N ALA A 36 -23.93 -0.54 29.23
CA ALA A 36 -23.33 0.38 30.19
C ALA A 36 -22.00 -0.16 30.76
N GLN A 37 -20.93 0.62 30.62
CA GLN A 37 -19.80 0.59 31.55
C GLN A 37 -19.65 1.98 32.20
N SER A 38 -19.65 1.98 33.53
CA SER A 38 -19.73 3.18 34.36
C SER A 38 -18.49 4.05 34.23
N ARG A 39 -18.68 5.34 33.91
CA ARG A 39 -17.71 6.39 34.24
C ARG A 39 -18.34 7.33 35.27
N THR A 40 -17.76 7.34 36.47
CA THR A 40 -18.01 8.32 37.51
C THR A 40 -17.60 9.71 37.05
N ALA A 41 -18.49 10.67 37.28
CA ALA A 41 -18.33 12.08 36.95
C ALA A 41 -17.19 12.75 37.73
N SER A 42 -16.50 13.69 37.10
CA SER A 42 -15.74 14.74 37.79
C SER A 42 -16.06 16.12 37.22
N ASN A 43 -16.30 17.03 38.15
CA ASN A 43 -16.93 18.34 37.98
C ASN A 43 -16.11 19.38 37.20
N ALA A 44 -16.84 20.30 36.58
CA ALA A 44 -16.36 21.57 36.03
C ALA A 44 -15.86 22.53 37.13
N ILE A 45 -14.79 23.30 36.84
CA ILE A 45 -14.46 24.56 37.54
C ILE A 45 -13.96 25.62 36.53
N ASN A 46 -14.53 26.81 36.68
CA ASN A 46 -14.29 28.06 35.95
C ASN A 46 -12.86 28.61 36.06
N GLY A 47 -12.47 29.40 35.05
CA GLY A 47 -11.13 29.96 34.91
C GLY A 47 -10.76 31.15 35.81
N LYS A 48 -9.46 31.46 35.80
CA LYS A 48 -8.85 32.79 36.00
C LYS A 48 -7.37 32.75 35.64
N LYS A 49 -6.88 33.83 35.04
CA LYS A 49 -5.48 34.08 34.65
C LYS A 49 -4.57 34.21 35.88
N ALA A 50 -3.38 33.60 35.82
CA ALA A 50 -2.18 34.04 36.53
C ALA A 50 -0.93 33.53 35.78
N ALA A 51 0.05 34.41 35.60
CA ALA A 51 1.36 34.10 35.03
C ALA A 51 2.30 33.52 36.10
N VAL A 52 3.24 32.65 35.67
CA VAL A 52 4.67 32.57 36.03
C VAL A 52 5.21 31.13 35.80
N ILE A 53 6.16 31.03 34.86
CA ILE A 53 7.40 30.22 34.80
C ILE A 53 7.36 28.74 35.21
N GLY A 54 7.69 27.85 34.26
CA GLY A 54 8.33 26.55 34.56
C GLY A 54 7.94 25.39 33.64
N GLY A 55 8.83 25.07 32.68
CA GLY A 55 9.19 23.72 32.21
C GLY A 55 8.11 22.76 31.69
N ALA A 56 8.18 22.43 30.40
CA ALA A 56 8.44 21.07 29.89
C ALA A 56 8.35 21.07 28.35
N LEU A 57 9.50 20.93 27.68
CA LEU A 57 9.58 20.55 26.27
C LEU A 57 9.10 19.10 26.14
N LEU A 58 8.13 18.84 25.27
CA LEU A 58 7.88 17.54 24.68
C LEU A 58 8.65 17.51 23.35
N ALA A 59 9.87 16.99 23.38
CA ALA A 59 10.63 16.64 22.20
C ALA A 59 10.60 15.12 22.07
N VAL A 60 9.83 14.61 21.11
CA VAL A 60 9.95 13.22 20.67
C VAL A 60 11.12 13.17 19.70
N ILE A 61 12.29 12.80 20.22
CA ILE A 61 13.47 12.47 19.43
C ILE A 61 13.61 10.95 19.51
N VAL A 62 13.30 10.25 18.43
CA VAL A 62 13.79 8.88 18.20
C VAL A 62 14.96 8.99 17.25
N LEU A 63 16.16 9.09 17.82
CA LEU A 63 17.42 9.00 17.10
C LEU A 63 18.29 8.00 17.86
N ALA A 64 18.22 6.73 17.50
CA ALA A 64 19.10 5.70 18.05
C ALA A 64 20.38 5.64 17.20
N VAL A 65 21.41 6.37 17.64
CA VAL A 65 22.79 6.19 17.19
C VAL A 65 23.45 5.16 18.11
N VAL A 66 23.82 4.00 17.56
CA VAL A 66 24.60 2.97 18.28
C VAL A 66 26.07 3.37 18.29
N LEU A 67 26.63 3.63 19.47
CA LEU A 67 28.08 3.69 19.71
C LEU A 67 28.45 2.57 20.70
N ILE A 68 29.13 1.54 20.19
CA ILE A 68 29.68 0.43 20.97
C ILE A 68 30.86 0.92 21.80
N LYS A 69 30.86 0.62 23.10
CA LYS A 69 32.07 0.62 23.93
C LYS A 69 32.22 -0.72 24.64
N VAL A 70 33.24 -1.45 24.19
CA VAL A 70 33.72 -2.73 24.70
C VAL A 70 34.16 -2.62 26.16
N ALA A 71 33.71 -3.54 27.01
CA ALA A 71 34.41 -3.93 28.22
C ALA A 71 34.18 -5.42 28.54
N SER A 72 35.28 -6.06 28.92
CA SER A 72 35.61 -7.49 28.93
C SER A 72 35.30 -8.24 30.25
N GLY A 73 35.13 -9.56 30.13
CA GLY A 73 35.38 -10.58 31.18
C GLY A 73 34.11 -11.21 31.75
N THR A 74 33.94 -12.53 31.97
CA THR A 74 34.87 -13.67 32.11
C THR A 74 34.07 -15.00 32.07
N THR A 75 34.54 -15.98 31.28
CA THR A 75 34.56 -17.47 31.36
C THR A 75 33.48 -18.36 32.04
N PRO A 76 33.34 -19.65 31.59
CA PRO A 76 32.10 -20.44 31.67
C PRO A 76 32.15 -21.78 32.45
N GLY A 77 30.98 -22.41 32.63
CA GLY A 77 30.79 -23.86 32.71
C GLY A 77 29.74 -24.35 33.74
N PRO A 78 29.30 -25.62 33.72
CA PRO A 78 29.24 -26.60 32.62
C PRO A 78 27.80 -27.12 32.34
N SER A 79 27.70 -27.87 31.25
CA SER A 79 26.52 -28.52 30.68
C SER A 79 25.86 -29.59 31.56
N THR A 80 24.53 -29.70 31.46
CA THR A 80 23.80 -30.98 31.55
C THR A 80 22.65 -30.99 30.53
N SER A 81 22.21 -32.20 30.19
CA SER A 81 21.66 -32.62 28.90
C SER A 81 20.17 -32.95 28.95
N SER A 82 19.58 -33.04 27.75
CA SER A 82 18.30 -33.69 27.40
C SER A 82 17.04 -32.88 27.75
N THR A 83 16.01 -32.75 26.91
CA THR A 83 15.45 -33.65 25.89
C THR A 83 14.67 -32.83 24.84
N SER A 84 14.66 -33.35 23.61
CA SER A 84 13.90 -32.88 22.46
C SER A 84 12.39 -33.03 22.64
N SER A 85 11.63 -31.99 22.34
CA SER A 85 10.24 -32.12 21.90
C SER A 85 9.96 -31.04 20.86
N ALA A 86 9.83 -31.47 19.60
CA ALA A 86 9.35 -30.65 18.50
C ALA A 86 7.94 -30.11 18.81
N PRO A 87 7.66 -28.81 18.58
CA PRO A 87 6.28 -28.33 18.63
C PRO A 87 5.54 -28.79 17.36
N SER A 88 4.38 -29.39 17.59
CA SER A 88 3.45 -29.91 16.61
C SER A 88 2.89 -28.82 15.67
N SER A 89 2.71 -29.22 14.41
CA SER A 89 2.25 -28.49 13.23
C SER A 89 0.82 -27.91 13.27
N SER A 90 0.23 -27.67 14.44
CA SER A 90 -1.20 -27.32 14.56
C SER A 90 -1.50 -25.84 14.82
N THR A 91 -0.50 -25.00 15.10
CA THR A 91 -0.73 -23.58 15.45
C THR A 91 -0.67 -22.63 14.25
N ALA A 92 0.06 -23.00 13.18
CA ALA A 92 0.19 -22.19 11.96
C ALA A 92 -1.07 -22.21 11.05
N GLN A 93 -1.92 -23.25 11.17
CA GLN A 93 -3.16 -23.35 10.39
C GLN A 93 -4.34 -22.56 10.99
N GLN A 94 -4.24 -22.11 12.26
CA GLN A 94 -5.37 -21.49 12.95
C GLN A 94 -5.46 -19.97 12.80
N ILE A 95 -4.39 -19.29 12.42
CA ILE A 95 -4.40 -17.83 12.21
C ILE A 95 -5.05 -17.47 10.86
N ALA A 96 -5.01 -18.37 9.87
CA ALA A 96 -5.68 -18.19 8.58
C ALA A 96 -7.23 -18.28 8.67
N ALA A 97 -7.79 -18.76 9.79
CA ALA A 97 -9.20 -19.11 9.89
C ALA A 97 -10.05 -18.19 10.79
N ASN A 98 -9.46 -17.16 11.41
CA ASN A 98 -10.16 -16.34 12.42
C ASN A 98 -10.35 -14.87 12.05
N SER A 99 -10.18 -14.49 10.78
CA SER A 99 -10.80 -13.27 10.26
C SER A 99 -12.28 -13.57 10.02
N SER A 100 -13.16 -13.05 10.88
CA SER A 100 -14.59 -13.04 10.60
C SER A 100 -14.85 -12.12 9.40
N THR A 101 -14.75 -12.70 8.20
CA THR A 101 -15.28 -12.14 6.96
C THR A 101 -16.81 -12.14 7.03
N PRO A 102 -17.51 -11.09 6.55
CA PRO A 102 -18.88 -11.27 6.10
C PRO A 102 -18.87 -12.35 5.01
N ASP A 103 -19.79 -13.31 5.09
CA ASP A 103 -19.97 -14.44 4.16
C ASP A 103 -20.30 -13.97 2.72
N GLY A 104 -19.31 -13.38 2.05
CA GLY A 104 -19.22 -13.28 0.60
C GLY A 104 -17.98 -14.07 0.20
N GLU A 105 -18.18 -15.20 -0.49
CA GLU A 105 -17.13 -15.76 -1.33
C GLU A 105 -16.55 -14.59 -2.14
N PRO A 106 -15.22 -14.37 -2.20
CA PRO A 106 -14.66 -13.34 -3.05
C PRO A 106 -15.20 -13.63 -4.45
N THR A 107 -16.10 -12.78 -4.94
CA THR A 107 -16.53 -12.86 -6.33
C THR A 107 -15.24 -12.76 -7.12
N PRO A 108 -14.87 -13.80 -7.89
CA PRO A 108 -13.77 -13.67 -8.82
C PRO A 108 -14.04 -12.42 -9.64
N ILE A 109 -12.98 -11.76 -10.10
CA ILE A 109 -13.01 -10.81 -11.20
C ILE A 109 -14.20 -11.20 -12.10
N PRO A 110 -15.10 -10.31 -12.53
CA PRO A 110 -15.72 -10.54 -13.82
C PRO A 110 -14.55 -10.51 -14.79
N ALA A 111 -13.89 -11.66 -14.91
CA ALA A 111 -12.90 -11.93 -15.89
C ALA A 111 -13.64 -11.61 -17.16
N ALA A 112 -13.31 -10.46 -17.76
CA ALA A 112 -13.33 -10.37 -19.19
C ALA A 112 -12.34 -11.46 -19.64
N LYS A 113 -12.82 -12.71 -19.66
CA LYS A 113 -12.04 -13.90 -20.01
C LYS A 113 -11.31 -13.56 -21.30
N ASN A 114 -9.99 -13.40 -21.20
CA ASN A 114 -9.05 -13.21 -22.31
C ASN A 114 -9.10 -11.87 -23.08
N GLU A 115 -9.70 -10.79 -22.57
CA GLU A 115 -9.63 -9.48 -23.25
C GLU A 115 -8.45 -8.64 -22.73
N THR A 116 -7.60 -8.16 -23.65
CA THR A 116 -6.48 -7.26 -23.31
C THR A 116 -7.00 -5.89 -22.86
N LEU A 117 -6.17 -5.14 -22.11
CA LEU A 117 -6.47 -3.75 -21.73
C LEU A 117 -6.85 -2.89 -22.95
N GLU A 118 -6.07 -2.96 -24.03
CA GLU A 118 -6.35 -2.24 -25.29
C GLU A 118 -7.73 -2.61 -25.88
N GLY A 119 -8.12 -3.89 -25.81
CA GLY A 119 -9.43 -4.35 -26.26
C GLY A 119 -10.58 -3.74 -25.44
N ARG A 120 -10.46 -3.77 -24.11
CA ARG A 120 -11.42 -3.15 -23.18
C ARG A 120 -11.52 -1.64 -23.40
N ALA A 121 -10.38 -0.94 -23.54
CA ALA A 121 -10.34 0.49 -23.78
C ALA A 121 -11.01 0.87 -25.11
N LYS A 122 -10.74 0.15 -26.20
CA LYS A 122 -11.39 0.39 -27.51
C LYS A 122 -12.90 0.22 -27.46
N LYS A 123 -13.39 -0.73 -26.65
CA LYS A 123 -14.82 -0.91 -26.41
C LYS A 123 -15.37 0.28 -25.62
N ALA A 124 -14.72 0.66 -24.52
CA ALA A 124 -15.11 1.79 -23.68
C ALA A 124 -15.18 3.11 -24.48
N ILE A 125 -14.17 3.43 -25.30
CA ILE A 125 -14.14 4.62 -26.17
C ILE A 125 -15.34 4.68 -27.12
N LYS A 126 -15.83 3.53 -27.58
CA LYS A 126 -16.95 3.44 -28.54
C LYS A 126 -18.32 3.53 -27.85
N GLU A 127 -18.42 3.05 -26.63
CA GLU A 127 -19.69 2.81 -25.94
C GLU A 127 -20.02 3.88 -24.87
N LEU A 128 -19.02 4.60 -24.37
CA LEU A 128 -19.17 5.54 -23.27
C LEU A 128 -19.07 7.00 -23.74
N ASP A 129 -19.90 7.85 -23.15
CA ASP A 129 -19.72 9.29 -23.23
C ASP A 129 -18.63 9.75 -22.27
N VAL A 130 -17.75 10.62 -22.76
CA VAL A 130 -16.72 11.26 -21.91
C VAL A 130 -17.41 12.24 -20.97
N TRP A 131 -17.15 12.11 -19.67
CA TRP A 131 -17.62 13.05 -18.66
C TRP A 131 -17.21 14.48 -19.02
N ASP A 132 -18.06 15.46 -18.73
CA ASP A 132 -17.86 16.86 -19.10
C ASP A 132 -17.44 17.74 -17.92
N GLY A 133 -17.17 17.15 -16.75
CA GLY A 133 -16.89 17.85 -15.50
C GLY A 133 -18.13 18.21 -14.69
N SER A 134 -19.34 17.87 -15.15
CA SER A 134 -20.59 18.18 -14.44
C SER A 134 -20.83 17.30 -13.21
N VAL A 135 -21.65 17.79 -12.28
CA VAL A 135 -22.14 17.02 -11.13
C VAL A 135 -23.62 16.74 -11.35
N ALA A 136 -24.03 15.47 -11.23
CA ALA A 136 -25.42 15.08 -11.38
C ALA A 136 -26.28 15.57 -10.20
N GLU A 137 -27.59 15.73 -10.43
CA GLU A 137 -28.52 16.11 -9.36
C GLU A 137 -28.92 14.91 -8.47
N SER A 138 -28.86 13.69 -9.00
CA SER A 138 -29.17 12.44 -8.30
C SER A 138 -28.38 11.27 -8.85
N PHE A 139 -28.31 10.17 -8.08
CA PHE A 139 -27.84 8.88 -8.58
C PHE A 139 -28.86 8.26 -9.55
N ASP A 140 -28.46 7.18 -10.24
CA ASP A 140 -29.29 6.52 -11.26
C ASP A 140 -30.49 5.76 -10.65
N GLY A 141 -30.34 5.37 -9.39
CA GLY A 141 -31.33 4.62 -8.63
C GLY A 141 -30.79 4.20 -7.27
N GLY A 142 -31.54 3.34 -6.59
CA GLY A 142 -31.21 2.85 -5.26
C GLY A 142 -31.70 3.73 -4.12
N ASP A 143 -31.75 3.14 -2.94
CA ASP A 143 -31.96 3.84 -1.66
C ASP A 143 -30.74 3.76 -0.74
N GLY A 144 -29.66 3.11 -1.21
CA GLY A 144 -28.40 2.98 -0.49
C GLY A 144 -28.41 1.89 0.57
N SER A 145 -29.46 1.07 0.65
CA SER A 145 -29.47 -0.15 1.45
C SER A 145 -28.63 -1.25 0.79
N VAL A 146 -28.31 -2.31 1.55
CA VAL A 146 -27.60 -3.50 1.04
C VAL A 146 -28.33 -4.12 -0.16
N GLU A 147 -29.65 -4.23 -0.09
CA GLU A 147 -30.48 -4.87 -1.13
C GLU A 147 -30.69 -3.97 -2.36
N ASN A 148 -30.52 -2.66 -2.19
CA ASN A 148 -30.80 -1.66 -3.20
C ASN A 148 -29.79 -0.48 -3.12
N PRO A 149 -28.50 -0.74 -3.39
CA PRO A 149 -27.43 0.25 -3.28
C PRO A 149 -27.65 1.43 -4.23
N TYR A 150 -27.08 2.58 -3.91
CA TYR A 150 -27.06 3.72 -4.82
C TYR A 150 -26.30 3.36 -6.10
N GLN A 151 -26.94 3.56 -7.25
CA GLN A 151 -26.42 3.14 -8.55
C GLN A 151 -25.70 4.29 -9.25
N ILE A 152 -24.48 4.04 -9.70
CA ILE A 152 -23.64 5.02 -10.40
C ILE A 152 -23.33 4.48 -11.80
N ALA A 153 -23.88 5.13 -12.82
CA ALA A 153 -23.78 4.77 -14.22
C ALA A 153 -22.89 5.72 -15.05
N ASN A 154 -22.51 6.89 -14.52
CA ASN A 154 -21.72 7.86 -15.27
C ASN A 154 -20.87 8.78 -14.38
N GLY A 155 -19.98 9.55 -15.02
CA GLY A 155 -19.04 10.45 -14.35
C GLY A 155 -19.72 11.54 -13.52
N GLY A 156 -20.88 12.05 -13.93
CA GLY A 156 -21.62 13.07 -13.18
C GLY A 156 -22.17 12.55 -11.86
N GLN A 157 -22.63 11.29 -11.84
CA GLN A 157 -23.11 10.60 -10.63
C GLN A 157 -21.94 10.23 -9.71
N LEU A 158 -20.79 9.85 -10.26
CA LEU A 158 -19.58 9.62 -9.46
C LEU A 158 -19.09 10.94 -8.83
N ALA A 159 -19.08 12.03 -9.59
CA ALA A 159 -18.73 13.37 -9.10
C ALA A 159 -19.72 13.87 -8.03
N LYS A 160 -20.99 13.46 -8.10
CA LYS A 160 -21.96 13.71 -7.03
C LYS A 160 -21.55 13.04 -5.73
N LEU A 161 -21.11 11.78 -5.76
CA LEU A 161 -20.63 11.09 -4.57
C LEU A 161 -19.42 11.81 -3.95
N ALA A 162 -18.48 12.28 -4.78
CA ALA A 162 -17.36 13.07 -4.33
C ALA A 162 -17.82 14.36 -3.64
N GLN A 163 -18.65 15.16 -4.32
CA GLN A 163 -19.18 16.43 -3.78
C GLN A 163 -19.94 16.24 -2.46
N ASP A 164 -20.82 15.25 -2.39
CA ASP A 164 -21.64 14.98 -1.20
C ASP A 164 -20.75 14.58 -0.02
N THR A 165 -19.78 13.68 -0.26
CA THR A 165 -18.81 13.25 0.76
C THR A 165 -17.98 14.43 1.26
N ASN A 166 -17.40 15.21 0.33
CA ASN A 166 -16.52 16.33 0.66
C ASN A 166 -17.29 17.49 1.33
N SER A 167 -18.62 17.55 1.14
CA SER A 167 -19.52 18.47 1.87
C SER A 167 -19.87 17.99 3.29
N GLY A 168 -19.38 16.82 3.70
CA GLY A 168 -19.57 16.25 5.03
C GLY A 168 -20.82 15.37 5.20
N ILE A 169 -21.40 14.86 4.10
CA ILE A 169 -22.45 13.84 4.21
C ILE A 169 -21.80 12.54 4.69
N ASP A 170 -22.28 12.04 5.83
CA ASP A 170 -21.85 10.76 6.39
C ASP A 170 -22.60 9.61 5.72
N PHE A 171 -21.84 8.76 5.02
CA PHE A 171 -22.35 7.58 4.31
C PHE A 171 -22.15 6.27 5.08
N ALA A 172 -21.81 6.31 6.38
CA ALA A 172 -21.71 5.12 7.20
C ALA A 172 -22.99 4.25 7.11
N GLY A 173 -22.82 2.98 6.76
CA GLY A 173 -23.92 2.02 6.59
C GLY A 173 -24.67 2.09 5.25
N PHE A 174 -24.30 3.01 4.35
CA PHE A 174 -24.83 3.07 2.99
C PHE A 174 -23.96 2.31 1.99
N TYR A 175 -24.58 1.90 0.88
CA TYR A 175 -23.98 1.07 -0.16
C TYR A 175 -24.09 1.76 -1.52
N PHE A 176 -23.01 1.69 -2.29
CA PHE A 176 -22.86 2.24 -3.63
C PHE A 176 -22.38 1.15 -4.57
N VAL A 177 -22.92 1.12 -5.79
CA VAL A 177 -22.51 0.17 -6.82
C VAL A 177 -22.34 0.87 -8.16
N LEU A 178 -21.27 0.55 -8.89
CA LEU A 178 -21.18 0.92 -10.30
C LEU A 178 -22.07 0.01 -11.15
N THR A 179 -22.78 0.58 -12.12
CA THR A 179 -23.62 -0.16 -13.06
C THR A 179 -23.12 -0.12 -14.51
N SER A 180 -22.03 0.61 -14.75
CA SER A 180 -21.33 0.68 -16.03
C SER A 180 -19.91 1.22 -15.84
N ASP A 181 -19.06 0.99 -16.84
CA ASP A 181 -17.78 1.68 -16.96
C ASP A 181 -18.00 3.21 -17.01
N ILE A 182 -17.01 3.96 -16.55
CA ILE A 182 -17.05 5.42 -16.49
C ILE A 182 -15.83 6.00 -17.20
N MET A 183 -16.06 6.88 -18.18
CA MET A 183 -14.99 7.57 -18.91
C MET A 183 -14.83 9.01 -18.37
N LEU A 184 -13.82 9.27 -17.53
CA LEU A 184 -13.58 10.60 -16.95
C LEU A 184 -12.91 11.57 -17.93
N ASN A 185 -12.05 11.05 -18.82
CA ASN A 185 -11.44 11.81 -19.90
C ASN A 185 -11.34 10.95 -21.17
N ASP A 186 -11.21 11.60 -22.33
CA ASP A 186 -11.00 10.91 -23.60
C ASP A 186 -9.62 10.24 -23.65
N ILE A 187 -9.60 8.92 -23.89
CA ILE A 187 -8.39 8.10 -24.03
C ILE A 187 -8.18 7.57 -25.45
N ASN A 188 -8.87 8.10 -26.47
CA ASN A 188 -8.74 7.65 -27.86
C ASN A 188 -7.33 7.85 -28.44
N GLY A 189 -6.55 8.77 -27.87
CA GLY A 189 -5.14 8.99 -28.21
C GLY A 189 -4.14 8.14 -27.43
N TRP A 190 -4.61 7.29 -26.50
CA TRP A 190 -3.75 6.48 -25.63
C TRP A 190 -3.06 5.37 -26.43
N ASP A 191 -1.73 5.32 -26.36
CA ASP A 191 -0.87 4.41 -27.09
C ASP A 191 -0.37 3.31 -26.15
N PHE A 192 -0.98 2.11 -26.24
CA PHE A 192 -0.64 0.94 -25.44
C PHE A 192 0.75 0.33 -25.76
N GLY A 193 1.46 0.87 -26.77
CA GLY A 193 2.86 0.54 -27.03
C GLY A 193 3.85 1.46 -26.30
N LYS A 194 3.37 2.47 -25.58
CA LYS A 194 4.16 3.41 -24.79
C LYS A 194 3.90 3.22 -23.31
N THR A 195 4.78 3.80 -22.51
CA THR A 195 4.62 3.85 -21.07
C THR A 195 3.47 4.77 -20.65
N PRO A 196 2.89 4.55 -19.45
CA PRO A 196 1.92 5.46 -18.86
C PRO A 196 2.42 6.92 -18.84
N GLU A 197 3.65 7.20 -18.41
CA GLU A 197 4.18 8.57 -18.38
C GLU A 197 4.14 9.22 -19.77
N ALA A 198 4.62 8.50 -20.79
CA ALA A 198 4.68 9.00 -22.16
C ALA A 198 3.31 9.27 -22.78
N ASN A 199 2.25 8.62 -22.29
CA ASN A 199 0.87 8.89 -22.67
C ASN A 199 0.30 10.16 -22.01
N THR A 200 0.89 10.63 -20.90
CA THR A 200 0.31 11.73 -20.09
C THR A 200 0.91 13.10 -20.37
N ARG A 201 1.99 13.16 -21.18
CA ARG A 201 2.75 14.39 -21.49
C ARG A 201 2.73 14.69 -22.99
N ASP A 202 2.55 15.96 -23.36
CA ASP A 202 2.76 16.42 -24.74
C ASP A 202 4.28 16.48 -25.03
N ALA A 203 4.71 15.91 -26.16
CA ALA A 203 6.10 15.94 -26.63
C ALA A 203 6.66 17.36 -26.85
N SER A 204 5.80 18.39 -26.87
CA SER A 204 6.15 19.79 -27.10
C SER A 204 5.94 20.74 -25.91
N ASN A 205 5.29 20.28 -24.82
CA ASN A 205 4.92 21.14 -23.68
C ASN A 205 4.73 20.32 -22.39
N THR A 206 5.17 20.83 -21.24
CA THR A 206 5.03 20.14 -19.93
C THR A 206 3.60 20.15 -19.37
N SER A 207 2.59 20.50 -20.16
CA SER A 207 1.19 20.58 -19.72
C SER A 207 0.46 19.25 -19.95
N PRO A 208 -0.34 18.78 -18.98
CA PRO A 208 -1.14 17.56 -19.13
C PRO A 208 -2.16 17.66 -20.27
N ILE A 209 -2.35 16.57 -21.02
CA ILE A 209 -3.30 16.49 -22.16
C ILE A 209 -4.78 16.41 -21.74
N TRP A 210 -5.04 16.37 -20.44
CA TRP A 210 -6.35 16.10 -19.84
C TRP A 210 -7.24 17.33 -19.78
N LYS A 211 -8.52 17.14 -20.09
CA LYS A 211 -9.53 18.22 -20.10
C LYS A 211 -10.22 18.36 -18.75
N ASN A 212 -10.56 17.24 -18.13
CA ASN A 212 -11.25 17.19 -16.85
C ASN A 212 -10.30 16.77 -15.75
N THR A 213 -10.42 17.47 -14.62
CA THR A 213 -9.74 17.15 -13.37
C THR A 213 -10.69 16.36 -12.48
N TRP A 214 -10.22 15.24 -11.95
CA TRP A 214 -10.96 14.48 -10.94
C TRP A 214 -10.78 15.11 -9.56
N GLU A 215 -11.87 15.20 -8.82
CA GLU A 215 -11.87 15.53 -7.39
C GLU A 215 -12.17 14.24 -6.62
N SER A 216 -11.25 13.86 -5.74
CA SER A 216 -11.31 12.58 -5.02
C SER A 216 -12.51 12.49 -4.10
N ILE A 217 -13.03 11.27 -3.94
CA ILE A 217 -14.11 11.00 -2.99
C ILE A 217 -13.51 10.91 -1.58
N GLY A 218 -13.88 11.86 -0.74
CA GLY A 218 -13.36 12.00 0.61
C GLY A 218 -12.06 12.78 0.65
N GLU A 219 -11.95 13.66 1.65
CA GLU A 219 -10.80 14.55 1.81
C GLU A 219 -10.27 14.51 3.25
N ARG A 220 -8.93 14.54 3.34
CA ARG A 220 -8.21 14.84 4.57
C ARG A 220 -7.08 15.79 4.24
N SER A 221 -7.00 16.90 4.96
CA SER A 221 -5.95 17.89 4.75
C SER A 221 -5.47 18.49 6.07
N TYR A 222 -4.19 18.89 6.08
CA TYR A 222 -3.50 19.42 7.24
C TYR A 222 -2.86 20.76 6.92
N SER A 223 -2.73 21.63 7.93
CA SER A 223 -1.75 22.71 7.93
C SER A 223 -0.39 22.16 8.36
N TRP A 224 0.67 22.73 7.79
CA TRP A 224 2.04 22.28 8.01
C TRP A 224 2.87 23.45 8.54
N ASP A 225 3.74 23.18 9.51
CA ASP A 225 4.76 24.14 9.95
C ASP A 225 5.89 24.25 8.91
N GLN A 226 6.84 25.16 9.16
CA GLN A 226 8.01 25.38 8.32
C GLN A 226 8.98 24.18 8.26
N ASP A 227 8.85 23.24 9.21
CA ASP A 227 9.69 22.05 9.37
C ASP A 227 9.00 20.79 8.80
N GLY A 228 7.80 20.94 8.21
CA GLY A 228 7.05 19.86 7.58
C GLY A 228 6.20 19.03 8.55
N ASN A 229 5.99 19.46 9.79
CA ASN A 229 5.13 18.78 10.75
C ASN A 229 3.67 19.26 10.61
N ALA A 230 2.72 18.34 10.73
CA ALA A 230 1.30 18.68 10.76
C ALA A 230 0.96 19.47 12.04
N GLU A 231 0.46 20.70 11.90
CA GLU A 231 0.07 21.55 13.04
C GLU A 231 -1.41 21.39 13.42
N ALA A 232 -2.28 21.26 12.41
CA ALA A 232 -3.72 21.12 12.60
C ALA A 232 -4.37 20.40 11.41
N GLU A 233 -5.40 19.59 11.69
CA GLU A 233 -6.28 19.01 10.67
C GLU A 233 -7.28 20.09 10.21
N LEU A 234 -7.27 20.40 8.91
CA LEU A 234 -8.10 21.45 8.31
C LEU A 234 -9.42 20.91 7.79
N VAL A 235 -9.36 19.77 7.09
CA VAL A 235 -10.53 19.07 6.54
C VAL A 235 -10.46 17.61 6.95
N LYS A 236 -11.60 17.08 7.39
CA LYS A 236 -11.82 15.66 7.64
C LYS A 236 -13.22 15.28 7.17
N ALA A 237 -13.30 14.79 5.94
CA ALA A 237 -14.52 14.35 5.30
C ALA A 237 -14.30 12.96 4.70
N PRO A 238 -14.25 11.89 5.52
CA PRO A 238 -14.02 10.55 5.01
C PRO A 238 -15.23 10.06 4.21
N PHE A 239 -14.97 9.25 3.18
CA PHE A 239 -15.98 8.33 2.68
C PHE A 239 -16.10 7.16 3.67
N ALA A 240 -17.25 7.06 4.34
CA ALA A 240 -17.55 6.00 5.32
C ALA A 240 -18.51 4.91 4.78
N GLY A 241 -18.87 4.98 3.49
CA GLY A 241 -19.79 4.04 2.86
C GLY A 241 -19.11 2.74 2.40
N ASN A 242 -19.91 1.86 1.79
CA ASN A 242 -19.45 0.65 1.13
C ASN A 242 -19.54 0.85 -0.38
N PHE A 243 -18.41 0.86 -1.07
CA PHE A 243 -18.37 1.03 -2.52
C PHE A 243 -17.98 -0.28 -3.21
N ASP A 244 -18.84 -0.72 -4.12
CA ASP A 244 -18.63 -1.87 -4.98
C ASP A 244 -18.50 -1.41 -6.44
N GLY A 245 -17.29 -1.52 -7.01
CA GLY A 245 -17.07 -1.24 -8.42
C GLY A 245 -17.76 -2.24 -9.36
N ALA A 246 -18.27 -3.37 -8.84
CA ALA A 246 -18.92 -4.44 -9.58
C ALA A 246 -18.11 -4.94 -10.79
N GLY A 247 -16.79 -4.73 -10.77
CA GLY A 247 -15.85 -5.03 -11.84
C GLY A 247 -15.93 -4.13 -13.08
N TYR A 248 -16.67 -3.02 -13.01
CA TYR A 248 -16.58 -1.93 -13.99
C TYR A 248 -15.29 -1.13 -13.79
N THR A 249 -14.85 -0.47 -14.86
CA THR A 249 -13.61 0.31 -14.88
C THR A 249 -13.89 1.81 -14.96
N VAL A 250 -13.18 2.57 -14.14
CA VAL A 250 -13.09 4.03 -14.25
C VAL A 250 -11.85 4.38 -15.09
N TRP A 251 -12.09 4.95 -16.26
CA TRP A 251 -11.09 5.24 -17.30
C TRP A 251 -10.69 6.72 -17.31
N GLY A 252 -9.45 7.01 -17.69
CA GLY A 252 -9.04 8.39 -18.00
C GLY A 252 -8.94 9.28 -16.76
N MET A 253 -8.69 8.71 -15.58
CA MET A 253 -8.63 9.48 -14.35
C MET A 253 -7.42 10.40 -14.35
N PHE A 254 -7.64 11.70 -14.12
CA PHE A 254 -6.57 12.69 -13.98
C PHE A 254 -6.71 13.46 -12.67
N CYS A 255 -5.75 13.27 -11.76
CA CYS A 255 -5.70 13.92 -10.46
C CYS A 255 -4.47 14.86 -10.40
N PRO A 256 -4.57 16.12 -10.83
CA PRO A 256 -3.44 17.06 -10.84
C PRO A 256 -3.04 17.60 -9.46
N MET A 257 -3.93 17.55 -8.47
CA MET A 257 -3.75 18.15 -7.16
C MET A 257 -4.63 17.42 -6.12
N GLY A 258 -4.17 17.29 -4.87
CA GLY A 258 -5.03 17.00 -3.70
C GLY A 258 -5.65 15.60 -3.57
N SER A 259 -5.69 15.10 -2.32
CA SER A 259 -6.01 13.74 -1.82
C SER A 259 -6.13 12.63 -2.88
N THR A 260 -5.01 12.13 -3.39
CA THR A 260 -4.75 11.79 -4.80
C THR A 260 -5.02 10.35 -5.22
N GLY A 261 -6.28 10.10 -5.58
CA GLY A 261 -6.81 8.83 -6.09
C GLY A 261 -8.26 8.96 -6.53
N LEU A 262 -8.92 7.85 -6.84
CA LEU A 262 -10.38 7.84 -6.97
C LEU A 262 -11.03 8.25 -5.63
N PHE A 263 -10.52 7.71 -4.53
CA PHE A 263 -10.86 8.08 -3.16
C PHE A 263 -9.67 8.74 -2.46
N GLY A 264 -9.91 9.86 -1.77
CA GLY A 264 -8.87 10.59 -1.05
C GLY A 264 -8.71 10.15 0.40
N PHE A 265 -9.81 9.96 1.13
CA PHE A 265 -9.79 9.48 2.52
C PHE A 265 -10.99 8.59 2.81
N VAL A 266 -10.72 7.38 3.29
CA VAL A 266 -11.72 6.31 3.44
C VAL A 266 -11.71 5.74 4.84
N THR A 267 -12.91 5.62 5.41
CA THR A 267 -13.20 4.89 6.67
C THR A 267 -14.33 3.85 6.47
N GLY A 268 -14.57 3.46 5.21
CA GLY A 268 -15.49 2.41 4.82
C GLY A 268 -14.82 1.39 3.89
N ASN A 269 -15.61 0.52 3.26
CA ASN A 269 -15.09 -0.57 2.43
C ASN A 269 -15.04 -0.17 0.95
N ILE A 270 -13.93 -0.53 0.28
CA ILE A 270 -13.77 -0.37 -1.17
C ILE A 270 -13.52 -1.75 -1.79
N THR A 271 -14.39 -2.15 -2.71
CA THR A 271 -14.37 -3.50 -3.29
C THR A 271 -14.59 -3.50 -4.79
N ASN A 272 -13.98 -4.45 -5.50
CA ASN A 272 -14.21 -4.71 -6.95
C ASN A 272 -14.01 -3.47 -7.85
N THR A 273 -13.12 -2.58 -7.47
CA THR A 273 -12.92 -1.27 -8.13
C THR A 273 -11.69 -1.28 -9.01
N SER A 274 -11.88 -0.96 -10.30
CA SER A 274 -10.80 -0.87 -11.29
C SER A 274 -10.62 0.56 -11.79
N VAL A 275 -9.37 1.01 -11.87
CA VAL A 275 -8.99 2.28 -12.50
C VAL A 275 -7.96 2.01 -13.61
N ALA A 276 -8.13 2.66 -14.77
CA ALA A 276 -7.23 2.43 -15.90
C ALA A 276 -6.95 3.66 -16.77
N CYS A 277 -5.77 3.66 -17.42
CA CYS A 277 -5.31 4.71 -18.35
C CYS A 277 -5.41 6.11 -17.73
N GLY A 278 -4.61 6.38 -16.71
CA GLY A 278 -4.77 7.56 -15.86
C GLY A 278 -3.45 8.19 -15.41
N SER A 279 -3.55 9.37 -14.83
CA SER A 279 -2.40 10.15 -14.37
C SER A 279 -2.68 10.84 -13.04
N ILE A 280 -1.82 10.64 -12.07
CA ILE A 280 -1.96 11.14 -10.70
C ILE A 280 -0.72 11.96 -10.37
N TRP A 281 -0.92 13.22 -10.02
CA TRP A 281 0.11 14.16 -9.65
C TRP A 281 -0.09 14.51 -8.19
N ASN A 282 0.72 13.90 -7.35
CA ASN A 282 0.67 14.01 -5.92
C ASN A 282 1.58 15.10 -5.39
N TYR A 283 0.95 16.12 -4.82
CA TYR A 283 1.59 17.19 -4.06
C TYR A 283 1.24 17.11 -2.56
N SER A 284 0.68 15.98 -2.12
CA SER A 284 0.23 15.71 -0.76
C SER A 284 1.01 14.56 -0.13
N VAL A 285 0.63 14.15 1.08
CA VAL A 285 1.32 13.10 1.86
C VAL A 285 1.17 11.73 1.21
N SER A 286 0.00 11.41 0.65
CA SER A 286 -0.33 10.05 0.23
C SER A 286 -1.02 10.02 -1.13
N ALA A 287 -0.68 9.03 -1.94
CA ALA A 287 -1.30 8.80 -3.25
C ALA A 287 -1.54 7.32 -3.51
N GLY A 288 -2.69 7.02 -4.09
CA GLY A 288 -2.96 5.74 -4.71
C GLY A 288 -4.14 5.82 -5.64
N ALA A 289 -4.07 5.12 -6.76
CA ALA A 289 -5.04 5.25 -7.83
C ALA A 289 -6.46 4.90 -7.39
N VAL A 290 -6.61 3.95 -6.48
CA VAL A 290 -7.92 3.64 -5.89
C VAL A 290 -8.14 4.45 -4.61
N VAL A 291 -7.24 4.35 -3.62
CA VAL A 291 -7.37 5.03 -2.32
C VAL A 291 -6.08 5.73 -1.93
N ALA A 292 -6.10 7.03 -1.65
CA ALA A 292 -4.92 7.71 -1.12
C ALA A 292 -4.68 7.34 0.36
N TRP A 293 -5.73 7.37 1.20
CA TRP A 293 -5.63 7.07 2.64
C TRP A 293 -6.80 6.19 3.11
N LEU A 294 -6.48 5.02 3.66
CA LEU A 294 -7.42 4.08 4.28
C LEU A 294 -7.22 4.05 5.80
N GLN A 295 -8.29 4.14 6.57
CA GLN A 295 -8.25 4.03 8.03
C GLN A 295 -9.18 2.94 8.55
N ASP A 296 -8.63 2.03 9.37
CA ASP A 296 -9.34 0.97 10.12
C ASP A 296 -10.32 0.13 9.27
N ASN A 297 -9.94 -0.19 8.03
CA ASN A 297 -10.82 -0.80 7.04
C ASN A 297 -10.12 -1.73 6.05
N THR A 298 -10.91 -2.32 5.16
CA THR A 298 -10.41 -3.23 4.11
C THR A 298 -10.60 -2.64 2.73
N ILE A 299 -9.57 -2.78 1.90
CA ILE A 299 -9.65 -2.68 0.44
C ILE A 299 -9.45 -4.07 -0.15
N SER A 300 -10.34 -4.49 -1.05
CA SER A 300 -10.25 -5.82 -1.64
C SER A 300 -10.70 -5.89 -3.10
N ASN A 301 -10.07 -6.77 -3.89
CA ASN A 301 -10.39 -6.95 -5.31
C ASN A 301 -10.30 -5.62 -6.09
N CYS A 302 -9.24 -4.84 -5.85
CA CYS A 302 -9.05 -3.55 -6.50
C CYS A 302 -7.88 -3.60 -7.48
N TYR A 303 -8.04 -2.91 -8.62
CA TYR A 303 -7.14 -3.05 -9.76
C TYR A 303 -6.74 -1.67 -10.30
N SER A 304 -5.45 -1.51 -10.59
CA SER A 304 -4.91 -0.35 -11.29
C SER A 304 -4.11 -0.83 -12.50
N GLU A 305 -4.43 -0.30 -13.68
CA GLU A 305 -3.78 -0.68 -14.93
C GLU A 305 -3.39 0.53 -15.77
N ASP A 306 -2.13 0.59 -16.21
CA ASP A 306 -1.66 1.62 -17.14
C ASP A 306 -1.81 3.04 -16.54
N ILE A 307 -1.29 3.19 -15.32
CA ILE A 307 -1.38 4.42 -14.51
C ILE A 307 0.01 5.04 -14.36
N PHE A 308 0.10 6.36 -14.53
CA PHE A 308 1.26 7.14 -14.14
C PHE A 308 1.01 7.87 -12.82
N ILE A 309 1.89 7.70 -11.83
CA ILE A 309 1.86 8.42 -10.55
C ILE A 309 3.16 9.21 -10.43
N GLN A 310 3.04 10.54 -10.38
CA GLN A 310 4.15 11.43 -10.05
C GLN A 310 3.89 12.04 -8.68
N SER A 311 4.74 11.74 -7.70
CA SER A 311 4.75 12.40 -6.39
C SER A 311 5.90 13.40 -6.32
N ASP A 312 5.58 14.63 -5.94
CA ASP A 312 6.56 15.67 -5.66
C ASP A 312 5.95 16.62 -4.62
N THR A 313 6.24 16.42 -3.34
CA THR A 313 5.69 17.33 -2.32
C THR A 313 6.37 18.69 -2.29
N GLY A 314 7.52 18.87 -2.98
CA GLY A 314 8.29 20.12 -3.07
C GLY A 314 8.70 20.73 -1.71
N LYS A 315 8.44 20.03 -0.60
CA LYS A 315 8.58 20.53 0.77
C LYS A 315 9.60 19.68 1.50
N LEU A 316 10.61 20.34 2.05
CA LEU A 316 11.56 19.71 2.96
C LEU A 316 10.80 19.22 4.20
N GLY A 317 10.79 17.90 4.43
CA GLY A 317 10.30 17.29 5.67
C GLY A 317 8.99 16.49 5.59
N VAL A 318 8.25 16.53 4.47
CA VAL A 318 7.01 15.73 4.32
C VAL A 318 7.34 14.34 3.81
N GLN A 319 6.79 13.32 4.46
CA GLN A 319 6.89 11.92 4.04
C GLN A 319 5.88 11.64 2.91
N GLU A 320 6.33 11.01 1.83
CA GLU A 320 5.47 10.59 0.72
C GLU A 320 5.11 9.12 0.86
N LEU A 321 3.82 8.81 0.79
CA LEU A 321 3.24 7.49 0.97
C LEU A 321 2.54 7.09 -0.32
N VAL A 322 3.25 6.37 -1.19
CA VAL A 322 2.82 6.18 -2.57
C VAL A 322 2.69 4.70 -2.88
N GLY A 323 1.47 4.28 -3.20
CA GLY A 323 1.20 2.93 -3.69
C GLY A 323 0.15 2.96 -4.78
N SER A 324 0.20 2.06 -5.76
CA SER A 324 -0.76 2.15 -6.87
C SER A 324 -2.21 1.91 -6.45
N ILE A 325 -2.45 1.03 -5.49
CA ILE A 325 -3.79 0.75 -4.98
C ILE A 325 -4.10 1.64 -3.79
N CYS A 326 -3.19 1.67 -2.80
CA CYS A 326 -3.36 2.43 -1.58
C CYS A 326 -2.09 3.22 -1.23
N GLY A 327 -2.22 4.52 -0.93
CA GLY A 327 -1.08 5.31 -0.46
C GLY A 327 -0.69 4.96 0.97
N PHE A 328 -1.65 5.08 1.90
CA PHE A 328 -1.42 4.84 3.32
C PHE A 328 -2.55 4.05 3.98
N CYS A 329 -2.15 3.11 4.84
CA CYS A 329 -3.04 2.36 5.73
C CYS A 329 -2.78 2.75 7.19
N GLU A 330 -3.74 3.47 7.79
CA GLU A 330 -3.74 3.89 9.19
C GLU A 330 -4.53 2.89 10.04
N ASP A 331 -3.93 2.46 11.15
CA ASP A 331 -4.50 1.53 12.11
C ASP A 331 -4.72 0.12 11.50
N ASN A 332 -5.81 -0.57 11.83
CA ASN A 332 -5.98 -1.96 11.42
C ASN A 332 -6.57 -2.04 10.02
N CYS A 333 -5.72 -2.25 9.03
CA CYS A 333 -6.12 -2.26 7.63
C CYS A 333 -5.82 -3.57 6.94
N ASN A 334 -6.61 -3.93 5.93
CA ASN A 334 -6.34 -5.09 5.08
C ASN A 334 -6.34 -4.69 3.61
N VAL A 335 -5.34 -5.17 2.87
CA VAL A 335 -5.22 -5.01 1.41
C VAL A 335 -5.21 -6.39 0.78
N LEU A 336 -6.32 -6.78 0.16
CA LEU A 336 -6.59 -8.18 -0.19
C LEU A 336 -6.91 -8.34 -1.68
N SER A 337 -6.28 -9.28 -2.36
CA SER A 337 -6.66 -9.63 -3.73
C SER A 337 -6.57 -8.45 -4.72
N CYS A 338 -5.62 -7.54 -4.51
CA CYS A 338 -5.46 -6.34 -5.34
C CYS A 338 -4.30 -6.49 -6.32
N SER A 339 -4.39 -5.85 -7.49
CA SER A 339 -3.25 -5.84 -8.44
C SER A 339 -2.98 -4.51 -9.10
N ALA A 340 -1.69 -4.22 -9.31
CA ALA A 340 -1.20 -3.10 -10.09
C ALA A 340 -0.45 -3.65 -11.31
N LYS A 341 -0.80 -3.20 -12.52
CA LYS A 341 -0.17 -3.66 -13.76
C LYS A 341 0.19 -2.51 -14.71
N ASN A 342 1.40 -2.53 -15.23
CA ASN A 342 1.94 -1.46 -16.06
C ASN A 342 1.78 -0.08 -15.38
N VAL A 343 2.21 0.02 -14.12
CA VAL A 343 2.11 1.26 -13.35
C VAL A 343 3.50 1.88 -13.21
N GLU A 344 3.63 3.15 -13.53
CA GLU A 344 4.85 3.92 -13.30
C GLU A 344 4.69 4.84 -12.10
N ILE A 345 5.61 4.77 -11.15
CA ILE A 345 5.60 5.58 -9.94
C ILE A 345 6.91 6.36 -9.87
N HIS A 346 6.85 7.66 -10.06
CA HIS A 346 7.99 8.56 -9.90
C HIS A 346 7.85 9.35 -8.61
N VAL A 347 8.80 9.19 -7.70
CA VAL A 347 8.85 9.95 -6.45
C VAL A 347 10.02 10.93 -6.51
N MET A 348 9.70 12.21 -6.61
CA MET A 348 10.64 13.32 -6.76
C MET A 348 10.89 13.96 -5.40
N HIS A 349 12.15 14.37 -5.19
CA HIS A 349 12.59 14.99 -3.93
C HIS A 349 12.31 14.12 -2.69
N ALA A 350 12.47 12.80 -2.83
CA ALA A 350 12.18 11.84 -1.78
C ALA A 350 13.10 12.01 -0.55
N LEU A 351 12.49 12.14 0.64
CA LEU A 351 13.19 12.35 1.91
C LEU A 351 12.97 11.23 2.92
N ARG A 352 11.72 10.89 3.20
CA ARG A 352 11.33 9.86 4.18
C ARG A 352 10.22 8.98 3.63
N SER A 353 10.29 8.69 2.34
CA SER A 353 9.15 8.21 1.60
C SER A 353 8.97 6.70 1.77
N GLU A 354 7.72 6.24 1.80
CA GLU A 354 7.34 4.82 1.73
C GLU A 354 6.67 4.57 0.38
N ILE A 355 7.28 3.71 -0.42
CA ILE A 355 6.84 3.47 -1.78
C ILE A 355 6.58 1.98 -1.98
N GLY A 356 5.39 1.66 -2.49
CA GLY A 356 5.01 0.30 -2.86
C GLY A 356 4.40 0.23 -4.25
N GLY A 357 4.47 -0.93 -4.90
CA GLY A 357 3.64 -1.17 -6.09
C GLY A 357 2.15 -1.23 -5.74
N ILE A 358 1.79 -1.77 -4.57
CA ILE A 358 0.40 -1.87 -4.09
C ILE A 358 0.10 -0.85 -3.00
N LEU A 359 0.87 -0.88 -1.91
CA LEU A 359 0.67 -0.04 -0.72
C LEU A 359 1.90 0.82 -0.47
N GLY A 360 1.76 2.13 -0.30
CA GLY A 360 2.88 2.97 0.13
C GLY A 360 3.43 2.54 1.50
N GLY A 361 2.64 2.72 2.56
CA GLY A 361 3.05 2.27 3.89
C GLY A 361 1.94 2.10 4.91
N SER A 362 2.31 1.53 6.05
CA SER A 362 1.50 1.47 7.27
C SER A 362 2.41 1.53 8.51
N PHE A 363 2.07 2.36 9.50
CA PHE A 363 2.89 2.57 10.69
C PHE A 363 2.16 2.33 12.02
N SER A 364 0.84 2.18 11.97
CA SER A 364 0.01 1.92 13.14
C SER A 364 -0.90 0.72 12.88
N GLY A 365 -1.28 0.03 13.95
CA GLY A 365 -2.17 -1.13 13.88
C GLY A 365 -1.59 -2.33 13.13
N ASP A 366 -2.47 -3.29 12.85
CA ASP A 366 -2.15 -4.47 12.06
C ASP A 366 -2.53 -4.23 10.58
N CYS A 367 -1.53 -4.11 9.70
CA CYS A 367 -1.75 -4.05 8.26
C CYS A 367 -1.42 -5.39 7.57
N ASN A 368 -2.45 -6.10 7.12
CA ASN A 368 -2.30 -7.37 6.42
C ASN A 368 -2.45 -7.19 4.91
N ILE A 369 -1.48 -7.68 4.15
CA ILE A 369 -1.47 -7.64 2.69
C ILE A 369 -1.47 -9.07 2.18
N SER A 370 -2.45 -9.45 1.39
CA SER A 370 -2.48 -10.81 0.86
C SER A 370 -3.09 -10.97 -0.51
N ASN A 371 -2.60 -11.97 -1.25
CA ASN A 371 -3.05 -12.29 -2.60
C ASN A 371 -2.89 -11.08 -3.55
N CYS A 372 -1.80 -10.33 -3.43
CA CYS A 372 -1.58 -9.14 -4.25
C CYS A 372 -0.51 -9.34 -5.32
N TYR A 373 -0.69 -8.68 -6.47
CA TYR A 373 0.24 -8.74 -7.60
C TYR A 373 0.66 -7.35 -8.06
N SER A 374 1.96 -7.09 -8.18
CA SER A 374 2.47 -5.82 -8.73
C SER A 374 3.37 -6.04 -9.95
N GLU A 375 3.13 -5.27 -11.00
CA GLU A 375 3.99 -5.09 -12.18
C GLU A 375 4.11 -3.58 -12.41
N CYS A 376 5.13 -2.99 -11.77
CA CYS A 376 5.33 -1.55 -11.74
C CYS A 376 6.79 -1.19 -12.05
N ASP A 377 7.03 0.04 -12.47
CA ASP A 377 8.35 0.66 -12.45
C ASP A 377 8.34 1.79 -11.41
N ILE A 378 9.17 1.65 -10.38
CA ILE A 378 9.28 2.59 -9.27
C ILE A 378 10.62 3.33 -9.37
N ASP A 379 10.54 4.62 -9.64
CA ASP A 379 11.70 5.51 -9.78
C ASP A 379 11.73 6.52 -8.63
N ILE A 380 12.81 6.50 -7.87
CA ILE A 380 12.97 7.32 -6.66
C ILE A 380 14.14 8.27 -6.86
N TYR A 381 13.84 9.56 -6.84
CA TYR A 381 14.79 10.65 -6.95
C TYR A 381 14.87 11.33 -5.59
N GLY A 382 15.93 11.04 -4.83
CA GLY A 382 16.16 11.69 -3.54
C GLY A 382 16.42 13.19 -3.68
N VAL A 383 16.49 13.89 -2.54
CA VAL A 383 16.98 15.28 -2.48
C VAL A 383 18.03 15.42 -1.39
N ALA A 384 18.95 16.37 -1.58
CA ALA A 384 19.92 16.72 -0.55
C ALA A 384 19.21 17.34 0.67
N SER A 385 19.53 16.83 1.86
CA SER A 385 19.04 17.35 3.14
C SER A 385 20.19 17.53 4.13
N ASP A 386 20.01 18.41 5.10
CA ASP A 386 20.85 18.50 6.31
C ASP A 386 20.51 17.43 7.36
N THR A 387 19.44 16.67 7.14
CA THR A 387 19.04 15.52 7.95
C THR A 387 19.21 14.23 7.17
N VAL A 388 19.41 13.11 7.89
CA VAL A 388 19.43 11.79 7.26
C VAL A 388 18.05 11.51 6.66
N THR A 389 18.04 11.24 5.36
CA THR A 389 16.85 10.81 4.61
C THR A 389 16.73 9.29 4.67
N TYR A 390 15.51 8.77 4.63
CA TYR A 390 15.21 7.35 4.77
C TYR A 390 14.08 6.94 3.83
N ASN A 391 14.45 6.55 2.61
CA ASN A 391 13.49 6.14 1.58
C ASN A 391 13.37 4.61 1.59
N ARG A 392 12.15 4.12 1.80
CA ARG A 392 11.81 2.69 1.87
C ARG A 392 10.96 2.32 0.67
N ALA A 393 11.44 1.39 -0.14
CA ALA A 393 10.72 0.90 -1.31
C ALA A 393 10.50 -0.61 -1.26
N GLY A 394 9.32 -1.06 -1.65
CA GLY A 394 9.12 -2.47 -1.95
C GLY A 394 8.19 -2.69 -3.12
N GLY A 395 8.29 -3.85 -3.76
CA GLY A 395 7.45 -4.14 -4.91
C GLY A 395 5.97 -4.24 -4.54
N ILE A 396 5.65 -4.80 -3.37
CA ILE A 396 4.28 -4.82 -2.84
C ILE A 396 4.04 -3.61 -1.91
N CYS A 397 4.94 -3.39 -0.94
CA CYS A 397 4.80 -2.27 -0.01
C CYS A 397 6.10 -1.62 0.42
N GLY A 398 6.08 -0.32 0.72
CA GLY A 398 7.19 0.35 1.40
C GLY A 398 7.34 -0.19 2.82
N THR A 399 6.28 -0.05 3.64
CA THR A 399 6.18 -0.67 4.96
C THR A 399 4.86 -1.43 5.15
N GLY A 400 4.90 -2.64 5.69
CA GLY A 400 3.74 -3.46 6.04
C GLY A 400 3.95 -4.31 7.30
N LYS A 401 2.99 -5.18 7.66
CA LYS A 401 3.10 -6.08 8.82
C LYS A 401 3.05 -7.56 8.47
N ASN A 402 1.95 -8.06 7.92
CA ASN A 402 1.86 -9.46 7.50
C ASN A 402 1.61 -9.49 6.00
N ILE A 403 2.51 -10.15 5.25
CA ILE A 403 2.46 -10.19 3.79
C ILE A 403 2.41 -11.65 3.37
N SER A 404 1.40 -12.04 2.60
CA SER A 404 1.28 -13.42 2.16
C SER A 404 0.70 -13.62 0.77
N ASN A 405 1.16 -14.66 0.08
CA ASN A 405 0.68 -14.99 -1.27
C ASN A 405 0.80 -13.81 -2.25
N CYS A 406 1.89 -13.06 -2.17
CA CYS A 406 2.10 -11.88 -3.01
C CYS A 406 3.22 -12.09 -4.03
N ILE A 407 3.03 -11.58 -5.25
CA ILE A 407 4.03 -11.63 -6.32
C ILE A 407 4.32 -10.22 -6.82
N SER A 408 5.61 -9.89 -6.91
CA SER A 408 6.09 -8.62 -7.43
C SER A 408 7.01 -8.82 -8.61
N ASN A 409 6.58 -8.31 -9.77
CA ASN A 409 7.40 -8.10 -10.97
C ASN A 409 7.87 -6.64 -11.06
N THR A 410 7.86 -5.92 -9.94
CA THR A 410 8.14 -4.49 -9.89
C THR A 410 9.62 -4.20 -9.91
N ASN A 411 10.06 -3.34 -10.83
CA ASN A 411 11.42 -2.81 -10.83
C ASN A 411 11.48 -1.60 -9.88
N ILE A 412 12.59 -1.48 -9.14
CA ILE A 412 12.83 -0.40 -8.19
C ILE A 412 14.19 0.23 -8.51
N SER A 413 14.20 1.53 -8.76
CA SER A 413 15.39 2.28 -9.15
C SER A 413 15.57 3.50 -8.27
N PHE A 414 16.70 3.56 -7.57
CA PHE A 414 17.14 4.76 -6.85
C PHE A 414 18.14 5.53 -7.71
N PHE A 415 17.75 6.73 -8.12
CA PHE A 415 18.59 7.59 -8.96
C PHE A 415 19.49 8.50 -8.14
N GLU A 416 20.60 8.87 -8.76
CA GLU A 416 21.57 9.79 -8.19
C GLU A 416 20.93 11.14 -7.86
N VAL A 417 21.24 11.64 -6.66
CA VAL A 417 21.01 13.03 -6.28
C VAL A 417 22.25 13.82 -6.63
N ILE A 418 22.22 14.57 -7.73
CA ILE A 418 23.32 15.43 -8.14
C ILE A 418 23.35 16.65 -7.19
N ASN A 419 24.23 16.66 -6.19
CA ASN A 419 24.50 17.85 -5.38
C ASN A 419 25.91 17.87 -4.79
N ASP A 420 26.51 19.07 -4.72
CA ASP A 420 27.92 19.31 -4.38
C ASP A 420 28.30 19.01 -2.89
N ASP A 421 27.34 18.66 -2.03
CA ASP A 421 27.49 18.68 -0.57
C ASP A 421 27.80 17.33 0.10
N ASN A 422 27.90 16.22 -0.66
CA ASN A 422 28.46 14.94 -0.17
C ASN A 422 27.75 14.39 1.10
N ARG A 423 26.40 14.33 1.16
CA ARG A 423 25.63 13.93 2.37
C ARG A 423 24.80 12.67 2.17
N ALA A 424 24.68 11.90 3.27
CA ALA A 424 24.10 10.56 3.33
C ALA A 424 22.59 10.48 3.09
N ILE A 425 22.20 9.73 2.06
CA ILE A 425 20.85 9.22 1.85
C ILE A 425 20.80 7.75 2.27
N ASN A 426 19.85 7.38 3.14
CA ASN A 426 19.56 5.98 3.39
C ASN A 426 18.47 5.52 2.41
N SER A 427 18.87 4.78 1.40
CA SER A 427 17.94 4.17 0.43
C SER A 427 17.87 2.69 0.70
N VAL A 428 16.70 2.21 1.08
CA VAL A 428 16.51 0.80 1.42
C VAL A 428 15.36 0.21 0.62
N ALA A 429 15.52 -1.03 0.20
CA ALA A 429 14.50 -1.70 -0.57
C ALA A 429 14.47 -3.20 -0.40
N GLY A 430 13.32 -3.76 -0.70
CA GLY A 430 13.27 -5.17 -1.08
C GLY A 430 12.16 -5.52 -2.03
N GLY A 431 12.32 -6.66 -2.69
CA GLY A 431 11.47 -7.03 -3.81
C GLY A 431 9.98 -7.15 -3.48
N ILE A 432 9.66 -7.53 -2.25
CA ILE A 432 8.30 -7.55 -1.69
C ILE A 432 8.07 -6.32 -0.81
N ALA A 433 8.97 -6.08 0.16
CA ALA A 433 8.79 -5.02 1.15
C ALA A 433 10.05 -4.21 1.39
N GLY A 434 9.94 -2.89 1.55
CA GLY A 434 11.03 -2.11 2.14
C GLY A 434 11.25 -2.53 3.60
N SER A 435 10.18 -2.55 4.39
CA SER A 435 10.18 -3.04 5.77
C SER A 435 8.91 -3.81 6.08
N CYS A 436 9.06 -4.86 6.87
CA CYS A 436 7.95 -5.68 7.35
C CYS A 436 8.00 -5.80 8.87
N SER A 437 6.92 -5.47 9.56
CA SER A 437 6.80 -5.58 11.02
C SER A 437 6.18 -6.91 11.48
N GLY A 438 6.24 -7.93 10.63
CA GLY A 438 5.72 -9.26 10.94
C GLY A 438 6.18 -10.35 9.98
N ASN A 439 5.23 -11.07 9.37
CA ASN A 439 5.54 -12.28 8.60
C ASN A 439 5.53 -12.04 7.09
N ILE A 440 6.39 -12.75 6.36
CA ILE A 440 6.39 -12.80 4.89
C ILE A 440 6.29 -14.27 4.46
N VAL A 441 5.16 -14.68 3.91
CA VAL A 441 4.88 -16.09 3.64
C VAL A 441 4.36 -16.29 2.24
N SER A 442 4.95 -17.23 1.52
CA SER A 442 4.50 -17.60 0.18
C SER A 442 4.57 -16.43 -0.82
N CYS A 443 5.69 -15.71 -0.86
CA CYS A 443 5.87 -14.52 -1.70
C CYS A 443 7.00 -14.67 -2.72
N GLY A 444 6.87 -14.01 -3.88
CA GLY A 444 7.85 -14.06 -4.96
C GLY A 444 8.21 -12.67 -5.50
N SER A 445 9.50 -12.42 -5.71
CA SER A 445 9.98 -11.19 -6.34
C SER A 445 10.78 -11.47 -7.61
N ASN A 446 10.44 -10.79 -8.69
CA ASN A 446 11.01 -11.01 -10.01
C ASN A 446 11.61 -9.76 -10.64
N GLY A 447 11.13 -8.58 -10.24
CA GLY A 447 11.65 -7.30 -10.70
C GLY A 447 13.03 -6.98 -10.16
N ASP A 448 13.76 -6.16 -10.90
CA ASP A 448 15.14 -5.79 -10.58
C ASP A 448 15.18 -4.63 -9.56
N ILE A 449 16.18 -4.61 -8.69
CA ILE A 449 16.43 -3.53 -7.73
C ILE A 449 17.77 -2.90 -8.07
N SER A 450 17.77 -1.60 -8.33
CA SER A 450 18.96 -0.84 -8.69
C SER A 450 19.11 0.43 -7.88
N GLY A 451 20.36 0.85 -7.66
CA GLY A 451 20.66 2.11 -7.01
C GLY A 451 22.05 2.62 -7.36
N ILE A 452 22.23 3.93 -7.24
CA ILE A 452 23.52 4.60 -7.41
C ILE A 452 23.94 5.15 -6.04
N CYS A 453 25.10 4.74 -5.54
CA CYS A 453 25.67 5.15 -4.26
C CYS A 453 26.77 6.19 -4.48
N ASN A 454 26.69 7.32 -3.76
CA ASN A 454 27.76 8.31 -3.67
C ASN A 454 28.39 8.35 -2.27
N ASN A 455 29.42 9.19 -2.10
CA ASN A 455 30.13 9.37 -0.83
C ASN A 455 29.17 9.71 0.31
N ASN A 456 29.13 8.82 1.32
CA ASN A 456 28.31 8.86 2.53
C ASN A 456 26.89 8.29 2.42
N ASP A 457 26.40 7.85 1.25
CA ASP A 457 25.10 7.19 1.15
C ASP A 457 25.13 5.79 1.78
N ARG A 458 24.01 5.40 2.41
CA ARG A 458 23.79 4.03 2.84
C ARG A 458 22.74 3.39 1.97
N ILE A 459 23.15 2.38 1.23
CA ILE A 459 22.23 1.61 0.40
C ILE A 459 22.09 0.23 0.99
N SER A 460 20.85 -0.22 1.19
CA SER A 460 20.59 -1.54 1.74
C SER A 460 19.45 -2.26 1.02
N PHE A 461 19.79 -3.27 0.21
CA PHE A 461 18.83 -3.96 -0.65
C PHE A 461 18.76 -5.46 -0.34
N GLY A 462 17.56 -5.95 -0.03
CA GLY A 462 17.27 -7.37 0.17
C GLY A 462 16.32 -7.90 -0.90
N GLY A 463 16.59 -9.08 -1.46
CA GLY A 463 15.77 -9.60 -2.57
C GLY A 463 14.29 -9.85 -2.26
N ILE A 464 13.92 -10.03 -0.99
CA ILE A 464 12.53 -10.08 -0.49
C ILE A 464 12.21 -8.83 0.33
N ALA A 465 13.05 -8.50 1.30
CA ALA A 465 12.85 -7.31 2.13
C ALA A 465 14.17 -6.71 2.59
N PHE A 466 14.22 -5.39 2.75
CA PHE A 466 15.37 -4.81 3.47
C PHE A 466 15.32 -5.21 4.95
N SER A 467 14.17 -5.07 5.62
CA SER A 467 14.03 -5.46 7.03
C SER A 467 12.77 -6.23 7.33
N VAL A 468 12.88 -7.18 8.25
CA VAL A 468 11.73 -7.85 8.89
C VAL A 468 11.93 -7.80 10.40
N GLY A 469 10.95 -7.30 11.14
CA GLY A 469 11.10 -7.19 12.59
C GLY A 469 9.81 -7.12 13.35
N ARG A 470 9.91 -6.90 14.66
CA ARG A 470 8.79 -6.70 15.57
C ARG A 470 8.97 -5.41 16.36
N GLY A 471 7.87 -4.72 16.63
CA GLY A 471 7.85 -3.60 17.58
C GLY A 471 7.86 -4.11 19.02
N GLU A 472 8.16 -3.23 19.98
CA GLU A 472 8.33 -3.56 21.42
C GLU A 472 7.12 -4.27 22.07
N ASN A 473 5.93 -4.17 21.49
CA ASN A 473 4.71 -4.77 22.03
C ASN A 473 4.25 -6.03 21.26
N ASP A 474 4.95 -6.43 20.20
CA ASP A 474 4.58 -7.59 19.39
C ASP A 474 5.38 -8.82 19.85
N THR A 475 4.66 -9.81 20.37
CA THR A 475 5.23 -11.05 20.93
C THR A 475 5.23 -12.20 19.93
N GLY A 476 4.77 -11.97 18.70
CA GLY A 476 4.72 -13.00 17.67
C GLY A 476 6.10 -13.30 17.08
N ASN A 477 6.38 -14.58 16.84
CA ASN A 477 7.57 -14.99 16.10
C ASN A 477 7.62 -14.34 14.70
N ILE A 478 8.84 -14.18 14.18
CA ILE A 478 9.06 -13.72 12.81
C ILE A 478 9.17 -14.95 11.91
N THR A 479 8.32 -15.03 10.89
CA THR A 479 8.35 -16.11 9.90
C THR A 479 8.53 -15.54 8.50
N ILE A 480 9.63 -15.94 7.86
CA ILE A 480 9.85 -15.79 6.43
C ILE A 480 9.87 -17.19 5.83
N ARG A 481 8.86 -17.56 5.03
CA ARG A 481 8.70 -18.93 4.55
C ARG A 481 8.19 -19.01 3.12
N ASN A 482 8.66 -20.01 2.38
CA ASN A 482 8.19 -20.30 1.01
C ASN A 482 8.32 -19.06 0.11
N CYS A 483 9.42 -18.33 0.26
CA CYS A 483 9.66 -17.12 -0.53
C CYS A 483 10.70 -17.38 -1.62
N TYR A 484 10.56 -16.71 -2.76
CA TYR A 484 11.60 -16.74 -3.78
C TYR A 484 11.94 -15.35 -4.33
N THR A 485 13.17 -15.17 -4.79
CA THR A 485 13.54 -14.00 -5.61
C THR A 485 14.37 -14.38 -6.82
N SER A 486 14.06 -13.74 -7.95
CA SER A 486 14.76 -13.90 -9.22
C SER A 486 15.29 -12.58 -9.79
N GLY A 487 14.89 -11.45 -9.22
CA GLY A 487 15.31 -10.12 -9.62
C GLY A 487 16.81 -9.91 -9.48
N LYS A 488 17.39 -9.12 -10.37
CA LYS A 488 18.76 -8.66 -10.25
C LYS A 488 18.81 -7.53 -9.22
N ILE A 489 19.69 -7.65 -8.24
CA ILE A 489 20.06 -6.56 -7.33
C ILE A 489 21.42 -6.01 -7.76
N SER A 490 21.51 -4.70 -7.99
CA SER A 490 22.75 -4.02 -8.35
C SER A 490 22.87 -2.64 -7.72
N VAL A 491 24.05 -2.32 -7.21
CA VAL A 491 24.40 -0.97 -6.75
C VAL A 491 25.61 -0.52 -7.53
N GLU A 492 25.51 0.64 -8.18
CA GLU A 492 26.65 1.32 -8.76
C GLU A 492 27.33 2.13 -7.66
N ASP A 493 28.55 1.73 -7.29
CA ASP A 493 29.34 2.38 -6.24
C ASP A 493 30.76 2.64 -6.76
N GLY A 494 30.99 3.89 -7.18
CA GLY A 494 32.25 4.33 -7.76
C GLY A 494 33.41 4.36 -6.76
N GLU A 495 33.11 4.48 -5.46
CA GLU A 495 34.11 4.69 -4.41
C GLU A 495 34.28 3.50 -3.45
N LYS A 496 33.40 2.48 -3.55
CA LYS A 496 33.37 1.27 -2.70
C LYS A 496 33.13 1.63 -1.23
N SER A 497 32.02 2.31 -0.97
CA SER A 497 31.56 2.70 0.35
C SER A 497 31.41 1.46 1.26
N GLU A 498 31.78 1.61 2.53
CA GLU A 498 31.55 0.58 3.55
C GLU A 498 30.06 0.46 3.94
N ASP A 499 29.22 1.42 3.49
CA ASP A 499 27.81 1.55 3.86
C ASP A 499 26.83 0.92 2.83
N VAL A 500 27.32 0.16 1.84
CA VAL A 500 26.47 -0.59 0.90
C VAL A 500 26.29 -2.04 1.38
N GLU A 501 25.05 -2.42 1.66
CA GLU A 501 24.65 -3.79 2.05
C GLU A 501 23.66 -4.38 1.05
N VAL A 502 24.04 -5.49 0.39
CA VAL A 502 23.15 -6.22 -0.51
C VAL A 502 23.06 -7.68 -0.07
N ASN A 503 21.83 -8.20 0.02
CA ASN A 503 21.58 -9.58 0.41
C ASN A 503 20.54 -10.24 -0.51
N GLY A 504 20.72 -11.54 -0.75
CA GLY A 504 19.88 -12.32 -1.63
C GLY A 504 18.43 -12.45 -1.19
N LEU A 505 18.12 -12.38 0.11
CA LEU A 505 16.74 -12.41 0.62
C LEU A 505 16.44 -11.23 1.54
N ILE A 506 17.14 -11.13 2.68
CA ILE A 506 16.81 -10.17 3.75
C ILE A 506 18.08 -9.48 4.24
N CYS A 507 18.10 -8.14 4.38
CA CYS A 507 19.26 -7.48 5.00
C CYS A 507 19.21 -7.55 6.53
N ASN A 508 18.09 -7.18 7.13
CA ASN A 508 17.98 -7.04 8.57
C ASN A 508 16.80 -7.84 9.12
N ILE A 509 17.07 -8.65 10.15
CA ILE A 509 16.03 -9.23 10.98
C ILE A 509 16.16 -8.58 12.35
N LEU A 510 15.12 -7.89 12.81
CA LEU A 510 15.16 -7.05 14.01
C LEU A 510 14.16 -7.57 15.05
N THR A 511 14.62 -7.79 16.27
CA THR A 511 13.74 -8.03 17.43
C THR A 511 14.00 -6.93 18.46
N ASP A 512 13.12 -6.82 19.44
CA ASP A 512 13.27 -5.88 20.58
C ASP A 512 14.40 -6.28 21.55
N GLY A 513 15.18 -7.33 21.24
CA GLY A 513 16.24 -7.86 22.11
C GLY A 513 15.73 -8.71 23.27
N ASN A 514 14.42 -8.96 23.38
CA ASN A 514 13.89 -9.96 24.29
C ASN A 514 14.11 -11.35 23.68
N ASN A 515 14.84 -12.20 24.40
CA ASN A 515 15.19 -13.57 24.01
C ASN A 515 13.97 -14.53 23.85
N GLU A 516 12.74 -14.02 23.84
CA GLU A 516 11.50 -14.79 23.67
C GLU A 516 11.01 -14.82 22.21
N ILE A 517 11.44 -13.88 21.35
CA ILE A 517 11.04 -13.85 19.93
C ILE A 517 12.01 -14.68 19.10
N GLU A 518 11.49 -15.74 18.47
CA GLU A 518 12.23 -16.53 17.50
C GLU A 518 12.00 -16.00 16.07
N ALA A 519 13.06 -15.99 15.27
CA ALA A 519 12.97 -15.72 13.84
C ALA A 519 13.27 -16.99 13.06
N SER A 520 12.45 -17.29 12.05
CA SER A 520 12.66 -18.43 11.16
C SER A 520 12.66 -18.01 9.70
N VAL A 521 13.67 -18.43 8.95
CA VAL A 521 13.72 -18.32 7.49
C VAL A 521 13.78 -19.73 6.90
N THR A 522 12.68 -20.16 6.27
CA THR A 522 12.53 -21.56 5.84
C THR A 522 12.04 -21.72 4.41
N ASP A 523 12.62 -22.67 3.67
CA ASP A 523 12.16 -23.06 2.33
C ASP A 523 12.15 -21.87 1.35
N CYS A 524 13.20 -21.03 1.42
CA CYS A 524 13.34 -19.82 0.64
C CYS A 524 14.46 -19.94 -0.40
N TYR A 525 14.24 -19.38 -1.59
CA TYR A 525 15.11 -19.55 -2.75
C TYR A 525 15.51 -18.20 -3.34
N PHE A 526 16.76 -18.03 -3.73
CA PHE A 526 17.19 -16.80 -4.38
C PHE A 526 18.18 -17.06 -5.51
N VAL A 527 18.03 -16.33 -6.61
CA VAL A 527 19.07 -16.26 -7.64
C VAL A 527 20.16 -15.33 -7.13
N THR A 528 21.41 -15.79 -7.13
CA THR A 528 22.54 -14.97 -6.69
C THR A 528 22.66 -13.72 -7.56
N SER A 529 22.44 -12.54 -6.96
CA SER A 529 22.65 -11.25 -7.59
C SER A 529 23.15 -10.24 -6.57
N GLY A 530 24.27 -9.57 -6.86
CA GLY A 530 24.92 -8.63 -5.95
C GLY A 530 25.66 -9.30 -4.78
N SER A 531 25.03 -10.30 -4.14
CA SER A 531 25.57 -11.05 -3.01
C SER A 531 25.16 -12.52 -3.07
N ASP A 532 26.04 -13.41 -2.58
CA ASP A 532 25.76 -14.83 -2.33
C ASP A 532 25.23 -15.08 -0.91
N GLN A 533 25.23 -14.06 -0.06
CA GLN A 533 24.66 -14.12 1.27
C GLN A 533 23.15 -13.90 1.20
N ALA A 534 22.40 -14.86 1.75
CA ALA A 534 20.95 -14.78 1.79
C ALA A 534 20.45 -13.74 2.81
N ILE A 535 21.10 -13.69 3.98
CA ILE A 535 20.66 -12.91 5.14
C ILE A 535 21.83 -12.05 5.63
N GLY A 536 21.57 -10.76 5.83
CA GLY A 536 22.56 -9.79 6.27
C GLY A 536 23.04 -10.01 7.70
N SER A 537 24.11 -9.30 8.04
CA SER A 537 24.94 -9.64 9.20
C SER A 537 24.32 -9.28 10.55
N ASN A 538 23.40 -8.31 10.59
CA ASN A 538 22.70 -7.87 11.80
C ASN A 538 21.64 -8.86 12.29
N ALA A 539 21.29 -9.88 11.50
CA ALA A 539 20.36 -10.94 11.91
C ALA A 539 20.93 -11.91 12.98
N LYS A 540 22.21 -11.75 13.37
CA LYS A 540 22.96 -12.69 14.22
C LYS A 540 22.75 -12.51 15.73
N GLU A 541 22.06 -11.45 16.17
CA GLU A 541 21.77 -11.20 17.59
C GLU A 541 20.48 -11.89 18.08
N ILE A 542 19.85 -12.72 17.24
CA ILE A 542 18.57 -13.38 17.47
C ILE A 542 18.75 -14.90 17.49
N SER A 543 17.87 -15.63 18.19
CA SER A 543 17.64 -17.07 17.97
C SER A 543 17.05 -17.30 16.58
N LEU A 544 17.90 -17.22 15.56
CA LEU A 544 17.55 -17.37 14.15
C LEU A 544 17.62 -18.84 13.74
N PHE A 545 16.49 -19.41 13.34
CA PHE A 545 16.41 -20.71 12.71
C PHE A 545 16.40 -20.56 11.19
N THR A 546 17.33 -21.23 10.50
CA THR A 546 17.33 -21.31 9.04
C THR A 546 17.26 -22.76 8.58
N ASN A 547 16.39 -23.02 7.61
CA ASN A 547 16.26 -24.35 7.00
C ASN A 547 15.91 -24.21 5.52
N GLN A 548 16.59 -24.95 4.64
CA GLN A 548 16.36 -24.86 3.19
C GLN A 548 16.35 -23.42 2.64
N VAL A 549 17.34 -22.61 3.06
CA VAL A 549 17.62 -21.30 2.45
C VAL A 549 18.66 -21.53 1.35
N ILE A 550 18.22 -21.50 0.09
CA ILE A 550 18.97 -22.05 -1.04
C ILE A 550 19.24 -20.96 -2.08
N SER A 551 20.52 -20.77 -2.43
CA SER A 551 20.90 -20.06 -3.64
C SER A 551 20.78 -20.98 -4.85
N VAL A 552 20.18 -20.49 -5.92
CA VAL A 552 20.07 -21.22 -7.20
C VAL A 552 20.96 -20.59 -8.25
N SER A 553 21.45 -21.40 -9.19
CA SER A 553 22.43 -20.99 -10.19
C SER A 553 21.89 -20.06 -11.27
N SER A 554 20.58 -20.08 -11.53
CA SER A 554 19.97 -19.26 -12.59
C SER A 554 18.48 -19.02 -12.36
N LYS A 555 17.93 -17.97 -12.98
CA LYS A 555 16.47 -17.72 -12.98
C LYS A 555 15.69 -18.94 -13.49
N SER A 556 16.20 -19.65 -14.51
CA SER A 556 15.51 -20.82 -15.08
C SER A 556 15.40 -22.03 -14.15
N ASP A 557 16.20 -22.07 -13.08
CA ASP A 557 16.04 -23.11 -12.05
C ASP A 557 14.77 -22.88 -11.23
N LEU A 558 14.35 -21.64 -11.03
CA LEU A 558 13.10 -21.34 -10.32
C LEU A 558 11.84 -21.74 -11.11
N ASN A 559 11.96 -22.01 -12.41
CA ASN A 559 10.82 -22.43 -13.24
C ASN A 559 10.54 -23.94 -13.16
N LYS A 560 11.28 -24.68 -12.31
CA LYS A 560 11.19 -26.14 -12.21
C LYS A 560 10.61 -26.52 -10.86
N PHE A 561 9.54 -27.32 -10.87
CA PHE A 561 8.92 -27.85 -9.64
C PHE A 561 9.93 -28.52 -8.71
N ASP A 562 10.84 -29.34 -9.26
CA ASP A 562 11.85 -30.10 -8.50
C ASP A 562 12.88 -29.21 -7.77
N THR A 563 12.93 -27.91 -8.07
CA THR A 563 13.77 -26.96 -7.33
C THR A 563 13.25 -26.75 -5.91
N PHE A 564 11.94 -26.83 -5.69
CA PHE A 564 11.31 -26.51 -4.41
C PHE A 564 10.92 -27.78 -3.67
N MET A 565 11.71 -28.17 -2.67
CA MET A 565 11.57 -29.47 -2.02
C MET A 565 10.30 -29.64 -1.19
N ASN A 566 9.87 -28.58 -0.49
CA ASN A 566 8.77 -28.63 0.50
C ASN A 566 7.55 -27.79 0.09
N TRP A 567 7.45 -27.38 -1.17
CA TRP A 567 6.36 -26.53 -1.64
C TRP A 567 5.20 -27.39 -2.13
N ASP A 568 3.97 -27.01 -1.75
CA ASP A 568 2.75 -27.68 -2.20
C ASP A 568 2.28 -27.10 -3.55
N PHE A 569 2.71 -27.72 -4.65
CA PHE A 569 2.23 -27.38 -5.99
C PHE A 569 0.90 -28.03 -6.35
N GLU A 570 0.32 -28.86 -5.49
CA GLU A 570 -1.02 -29.41 -5.71
C GLU A 570 -2.07 -28.38 -5.28
N ASN A 571 -1.86 -27.70 -4.14
CA ASN A 571 -2.87 -26.85 -3.51
C ASN A 571 -2.46 -25.39 -3.27
N GLU A 572 -1.17 -25.07 -3.10
CA GLU A 572 -0.74 -23.68 -2.78
C GLU A 572 -0.15 -22.95 -3.99
N TRP A 573 0.67 -23.62 -4.80
CA TRP A 573 1.43 -23.01 -5.88
C TRP A 573 1.10 -23.61 -7.25
N ALA A 574 1.32 -22.83 -8.30
CA ALA A 574 1.29 -23.25 -9.69
C ALA A 574 2.55 -22.74 -10.42
N ILE A 575 2.91 -23.40 -11.54
CA ILE A 575 3.89 -22.93 -12.51
C ILE A 575 3.27 -23.10 -13.90
N ASP A 576 3.20 -22.01 -14.67
CA ASP A 576 2.79 -22.02 -16.08
C ASP A 576 3.70 -21.07 -16.86
N ASN A 577 4.32 -21.54 -17.95
CA ASN A 577 5.24 -20.73 -18.76
C ASN A 577 4.61 -19.48 -19.41
N LYS A 578 3.28 -19.35 -19.38
CA LYS A 578 2.56 -18.18 -19.89
C LYS A 578 2.19 -17.17 -18.82
N VAL A 579 2.28 -17.55 -17.55
CA VAL A 579 1.91 -16.71 -16.40
C VAL A 579 3.15 -16.47 -15.56
N ASN A 580 3.39 -15.23 -15.17
CA ASN A 580 4.52 -14.87 -14.32
C ASN A 580 5.87 -15.42 -14.83
N ASP A 581 6.11 -15.38 -16.14
CA ASP A 581 7.31 -15.89 -16.82
C ASP A 581 7.71 -17.34 -16.47
N GLY A 582 6.75 -18.16 -16.05
CA GLY A 582 7.01 -19.54 -15.61
C GLY A 582 7.62 -19.65 -14.22
N PHE A 583 7.67 -18.57 -13.45
CA PHE A 583 8.00 -18.63 -12.02
C PHE A 583 6.80 -19.14 -11.20
N PRO A 584 7.04 -19.68 -9.99
CA PRO A 584 5.95 -20.08 -9.11
C PRO A 584 5.02 -18.92 -8.82
N ILE A 585 3.72 -19.19 -8.81
CA ILE A 585 2.68 -18.24 -8.43
C ILE A 585 1.70 -18.91 -7.47
N PRO A 586 1.26 -18.24 -6.40
CA PRO A 586 0.20 -18.74 -5.55
C PRO A 586 -1.05 -19.03 -6.37
N ARG A 587 -1.73 -20.15 -6.13
CA ARG A 587 -2.94 -20.52 -6.88
C ARG A 587 -4.06 -19.48 -6.77
N SER A 588 -4.12 -18.76 -5.64
CA SER A 588 -5.04 -17.63 -5.45
C SER A 588 -4.79 -16.47 -6.43
N LEU A 589 -3.54 -16.27 -6.87
CA LEU A 589 -3.17 -15.29 -7.88
C LEU A 589 -3.21 -15.85 -9.31
N PHE A 590 -3.13 -17.18 -9.48
CA PHE A 590 -3.13 -17.80 -10.80
C PHE A 590 -4.39 -17.46 -11.59
N GLU A 591 -5.57 -17.52 -10.96
CA GLU A 591 -6.84 -17.17 -11.61
C GLU A 591 -6.95 -15.68 -11.98
N ILE A 592 -6.19 -14.80 -11.29
CA ILE A 592 -6.15 -13.37 -11.56
C ILE A 592 -5.27 -13.06 -12.78
N LEU A 593 -4.19 -13.82 -12.98
CA LEU A 593 -3.18 -13.56 -14.01
C LEU A 593 -3.28 -14.47 -15.25
N SER A 594 -4.05 -15.55 -15.19
CA SER A 594 -4.33 -16.46 -16.31
C SER A 594 -5.45 -15.96 -17.21
#